data_AF-A0A660ZP09-F1
#
_entry.id   AF-A0A660ZP09-F1
#
_cell.length_a   1.000
_cell.length_b   1.000
_cell.length_c   1.000
_cell.angle_alpha   90.00
_cell.angle_beta   90.00
_cell.angle_gamma   90.00
#
_symmetry.space_group_name_H-M   'P 1'
#
loop_
_entity.id
_entity.type
_entity.pdbx_description
1 polymer ?
#
loop_
_entity_poly.entity_id
_entity_poly.type
_entity_poly.pdbx_seq_one_letter_code
_entity_poly.pdbx_strand_id
1 'polypeptide(L)' 'PACLEYDNVHEMVHFLVRNHTKRFAELMDSFLPNWRMLRDELNRAPLSHAEWRY' A
#
# COMPACT_ATOMS: atom_id res chain seq x y z
N PRO A 1 4.99 -12.03 -5.88
CA PRO A 1 4.21 -11.38 -6.96
C PRO A 1 3.18 -10.37 -6.44
N ALA A 2 2.32 -10.76 -5.50
CA ALA A 2 1.24 -9.91 -4.99
C ALA A 2 1.73 -8.69 -4.15
N CYS A 3 2.86 -8.80 -3.46
CA CYS A 3 3.48 -7.65 -2.78
C CYS A 3 3.96 -6.57 -3.78
N LEU A 4 4.41 -6.95 -4.97
CA LEU A 4 4.85 -5.99 -6.00
C LEU A 4 3.67 -5.20 -6.57
N GLU A 5 2.50 -5.83 -6.68
CA GLU A 5 1.27 -5.15 -7.07
C GLU A 5 0.83 -4.14 -6.00
N TYR A 6 0.90 -4.53 -4.72
CA TYR A 6 0.66 -3.62 -3.60
C TYR A 6 1.58 -2.40 -3.64
N ASP A 7 2.89 -2.60 -3.74
CA ASP A 7 3.87 -1.49 -3.77
C ASP A 7 3.63 -0.57 -4.97
N ASN A 8 3.41 -1.12 -6.17
CA ASN A 8 3.14 -0.31 -7.34
C ASN A 8 1.84 0.51 -7.21
N VAL A 9 0.74 -0.12 -6.80
CA VAL A 9 -0.55 0.58 -6.64
C VAL A 9 -0.45 1.64 -5.53
N HIS A 10 0.24 1.33 -4.42
CA HIS A 10 0.51 2.27 -3.33
C HIS A 10 1.22 3.53 -3.82
N GLU A 11 2.34 3.37 -4.54
CA GLU A 11 3.08 4.51 -5.10
C GLU A 11 2.26 5.24 -6.19
N MET A 12 1.46 4.52 -6.96
CA MET A 12 0.56 5.15 -7.93
C MET A 12 -0.50 6.03 -7.27
N VAL A 13 -1.07 5.58 -6.15
CA VAL A 13 -2.04 6.37 -5.37
C VAL A 13 -1.37 7.56 -4.71
N HIS A 14 -0.08 7.49 -4.35
CA HIS A 14 0.67 8.64 -3.85
C HIS A 14 0.75 9.82 -4.82
N PHE A 15 0.69 9.58 -6.14
CA PHE A 15 0.57 10.66 -7.12
C PHE A 15 -0.78 11.38 -7.07
N LEU A 16 -1.83 10.71 -6.61
CA LEU A 16 -3.17 11.29 -6.47
C LEU A 16 -3.39 11.91 -5.08
N VAL A 17 -2.81 11.30 -4.05
CA VAL A 17 -2.95 11.72 -2.66
C VAL A 17 -1.63 11.51 -1.93
N ARG A 18 -1.00 12.61 -1.51
CA ARG A 18 0.34 12.58 -0.90
C ARG A 18 0.42 11.75 0.39
N ASN A 19 -0.60 11.84 1.25
CA ASN A 19 -0.58 11.23 2.59
C ASN A 19 -1.61 10.09 2.67
N HIS A 20 -1.40 9.11 3.57
CA HIS A 20 -2.38 8.03 3.85
C HIS A 20 -3.60 8.51 4.64
N THR A 21 -4.33 9.45 4.05
CA THR A 21 -5.60 9.98 4.56
C THR A 21 -6.74 8.99 4.27
N LYS A 22 -7.95 9.30 4.74
CA LYS A 22 -9.16 8.55 4.36
C LYS A 22 -9.31 8.42 2.84
N ARG A 23 -8.99 9.48 2.08
CA ARG A 23 -9.07 9.49 0.63
C ARG A 23 -8.08 8.50 -0.02
N PHE A 24 -6.89 8.35 0.57
CA PHE A 24 -5.94 7.34 0.14
C PHE A 24 -6.53 5.93 0.31
N ALA A 25 -7.10 5.63 1.48
CA ALA A 25 -7.71 4.33 1.74
C ALA A 25 -8.88 4.03 0.78
N GLU A 26 -9.72 5.03 0.47
CA GLU A 26 -10.82 4.88 -0.50
C GLU A 26 -10.32 4.55 -1.92
N LEU A 27 -9.22 5.15 -2.35
CA LEU A 27 -8.59 4.86 -3.64
C LEU A 27 -7.96 3.46 -3.65
N MET A 28 -7.26 3.09 -2.57
CA MET A 28 -6.72 1.74 -2.42
C MET A 28 -7.83 0.68 -2.39
N ASP A 29 -8.96 0.95 -1.72
CA ASP A 29 -10.13 0.07 -1.70
C ASP A 29 -10.74 -0.13 -3.10
N SER A 30 -10.60 0.86 -3.98
CA SER A 30 -11.10 0.83 -5.35
C SER A 30 -10.13 0.13 -6.31
N PHE A 31 -8.83 0.39 -6.20
CA PHE A 31 -7.82 -0.13 -7.13
C PHE A 31 -7.26 -1.49 -6.74
N LEU A 32 -7.23 -1.81 -5.44
CA LEU A 32 -6.69 -3.06 -4.92
C LEU A 32 -7.48 -3.51 -3.67
N PRO A 33 -8.70 -4.04 -3.79
CA PRO A 33 -9.59 -4.30 -2.64
C PRO A 33 -9.01 -5.19 -1.53
N ASN A 34 -8.02 -6.02 -1.85
CA ASN A 34 -7.30 -6.90 -0.92
C ASN A 34 -6.01 -6.27 -0.34
N TRP A 35 -5.74 -4.98 -0.57
CA TRP A 35 -4.48 -4.32 -0.19
C TRP A 35 -4.14 -4.45 1.30
N ARG A 36 -5.15 -4.51 2.18
CA ARG A 36 -4.93 -4.69 3.63
C ARG A 36 -4.28 -6.05 3.93
N MET A 37 -4.74 -7.12 3.27
CA MET A 37 -4.15 -8.45 3.41
C MET A 37 -2.72 -8.47 2.86
N LEU A 38 -2.50 -7.84 1.70
CA LEU A 38 -1.18 -7.75 1.07
C LEU A 38 -0.18 -6.95 1.92
N ARG A 39 -0.63 -5.84 2.50
CA ARG A 39 0.16 -5.05 3.45
C ARG A 39 0.52 -5.88 4.69
N ASP A 40 -0.44 -6.61 5.24
CA ASP A 40 -0.19 -7.44 6.43
C ASP A 40 0.76 -8.60 6.11
N GLU A 41 0.71 -9.18 4.91
CA GLU A 41 1.70 -10.14 4.41
C GLU A 41 3.09 -9.50 4.25
N LEU A 42 3.16 -8.31 3.64
CA LEU A 42 4.41 -7.56 3.47
C LEU A 42 5.07 -7.23 4.82
N ASN A 43 4.28 -6.78 5.80
CA ASN A 43 4.77 -6.47 7.15
C ASN A 43 5.32 -7.71 7.89
N ARG A 44 4.83 -8.90 7.55
CA ARG A 44 5.31 -10.18 8.12
C ARG A 44 6.52 -10.75 7.40
N ALA A 45 6.88 -10.22 6.23
CA ALA A 45 8.05 -10.68 5.50
C ALA A 45 9.33 -10.30 6.26
N PRO A 46 10.38 -11.15 6.28
CA PRO A 46 11.64 -10.87 6.98
C PRO A 46 12.38 -9.61 6.49
N LEU A 47 11.96 -9.04 5.36
CA LEU A 47 12.49 -7.81 4.76
C LEU A 47 11.62 -6.57 5.06
N SER A 48 10.68 -6.62 6.01
CA SER A 48 9.71 -5.55 6.30
C SER A 48 10.30 -4.24 6.86
N HIS A 49 11.62 -4.12 6.96
CA HIS A 49 12.33 -2.95 7.47
C HIS A 49 12.53 -1.84 6.43
N ALA A 50 11.46 -1.45 5.74
CA ALA A 50 11.39 -0.12 5.16
C ALA A 50 10.52 0.73 6.11
N GLU A 51 11.16 1.49 7.01
CA GLU A 51 10.44 2.52 7.78
C GLU A 51 9.95 3.60 6.80
N TRP A 52 8.73 3.44 6.30
CA TRP A 52 8.05 4.47 5.52
C TRP A 52 7.57 5.58 6.47
N ARG A 53 8.48 6.47 6.85
CA ARG A 53 8.13 7.77 7.43
C ARG A 53 7.76 8.71 6.27
N TYR A 54 6.47 9.07 6.25
CA TYR A 54 5.83 10.08 5.40
C TYR A 54 6.63 11.37 5.23
#